data_AF-A0A3D3QN24-F1
#
_entry.id   AF-A0A3D3QN24-F1
#
_cell.length_a   1.000
_cell.length_b   1.000
_cell.length_c   1.000
_cell.angle_alpha   90.00
_cell.angle_beta   90.00
_cell.angle_gamma   90.00
#
_symmetry.space_group_name_H-M   'P 1'
#
loop_
_entity.id
_entity.type
_entity.pdbx_description
1 polymer ?
#
loop_
_entity_poly.entity_id
_entity_poly.type
_entity_poly.pdbx_seq_one_letter_code
_entity_poly.pdbx_strand_id
1 'polypeptide(L)'
;FDFVVIVDDYKVFYKGLAKCRQLGRPVALMHGLARILAPNVIAYVEGKGSLATAKCAVVSKKDFERALGSSPKDHFLLGRMVQRTEIVWSQSPLEGTWVRGVIDGAILGVLEWMAPYLSGDFSPEDLGKRLLEVCYQGEWRPESEGRARTVFNAQADHFALALGPALSAAAASGKVLGTNEGRYTLAAPASAADRRRWRRHFRRSKRRATMRWLKHMMTFAKWLPYVVRKAERHTGRPIKLTALEKMMPLIFLWPRAIHFMLTKKNRGVRP
;
A
#
# COMPACT_ATOMS: atom_id res chain seq x y z
N PHE A 1 7.28 0.79 -13.73
CA PHE A 1 7.63 1.65 -12.58
C PHE A 1 6.41 1.90 -11.72
N ASP A 2 6.57 2.01 -10.40
CA ASP A 2 5.50 2.33 -9.45
C ASP A 2 5.81 3.68 -8.78
N PHE A 3 4.95 4.67 -8.97
CA PHE A 3 5.09 6.00 -8.40
C PHE A 3 3.94 6.35 -7.46
N VAL A 4 4.24 7.12 -6.43
CA VAL A 4 3.25 7.91 -5.69
C VAL A 4 3.38 9.34 -6.17
N VAL A 5 2.28 9.90 -6.67
CA VAL A 5 2.21 11.26 -7.20
C VAL A 5 1.38 12.08 -6.23
N ILE A 6 2.04 12.97 -5.50
CA ILE A 6 1.40 13.87 -4.55
C ILE A 6 1.03 15.16 -5.28
N VAL A 7 -0.22 15.59 -5.17
CA VAL A 7 -0.75 16.77 -5.88
C VAL A 7 -1.41 17.73 -4.89
N ASP A 8 -1.48 19.02 -5.24
CA ASP A 8 -2.26 19.97 -4.43
C ASP A 8 -3.77 19.74 -4.61
N ASP A 9 -4.21 19.67 -5.88
CA ASP A 9 -5.60 19.49 -6.24
C ASP A 9 -5.80 18.41 -7.31
N TYR A 10 -6.71 17.47 -7.02
CA TYR A 10 -7.03 16.37 -7.93
C TYR A 10 -7.62 16.87 -9.25
N LYS A 11 -8.50 17.89 -9.23
CA LYS A 11 -9.22 18.37 -10.42
C LYS A 11 -8.24 19.00 -11.40
N VAL A 12 -7.33 19.84 -10.92
CA VAL A 12 -6.27 20.48 -11.70
C VAL A 12 -5.38 19.41 -12.34
N PHE A 13 -4.90 18.45 -11.54
CA PHE A 13 -4.06 17.37 -12.04
C PHE A 13 -4.74 16.53 -13.14
N TYR A 14 -5.98 16.08 -12.92
CA TYR A 14 -6.71 15.29 -13.92
C TYR A 14 -7.06 16.10 -15.18
N LYS A 15 -7.35 17.41 -15.06
CA LYS A 15 -7.51 18.28 -16.23
C LYS A 15 -6.22 18.34 -17.06
N GLY A 16 -5.06 18.44 -16.40
CA GLY A 16 -3.75 18.39 -17.08
C GLY A 16 -3.55 17.09 -17.86
N LEU A 17 -3.78 15.94 -17.21
CA LEU A 17 -3.69 14.63 -17.88
C LEU A 17 -4.66 14.48 -19.05
N ALA A 18 -5.88 15.01 -18.92
CA ALA A 18 -6.87 14.99 -20.00
C ALA A 18 -6.41 15.81 -21.22
N LYS A 19 -5.84 17.00 -20.99
CA LYS A 19 -5.29 17.86 -22.06
C LYS A 19 -4.17 17.15 -22.85
N CYS A 20 -3.33 16.38 -22.17
CA CYS A 20 -2.26 15.60 -22.80
C CYS A 20 -2.72 14.23 -23.32
N ARG A 21 -4.03 13.94 -23.35
CA ARG A 21 -4.62 12.65 -23.78
C ARG A 21 -4.09 11.43 -23.01
N GLN A 22 -3.66 11.64 -21.76
CA GLN A 22 -3.15 10.60 -20.84
C GLN A 22 -4.20 10.15 -19.81
N LEU A 23 -5.42 10.70 -19.88
CA LEU A 23 -6.53 10.30 -19.02
C LEU A 23 -7.60 9.55 -19.82
N GLY A 24 -7.72 8.24 -19.59
CA GLY A 24 -8.71 7.39 -20.28
C GLY A 24 -10.13 7.45 -19.71
N ARG A 25 -10.43 8.39 -18.78
CA ARG A 25 -11.71 8.49 -18.07
C ARG A 25 -12.10 9.97 -17.86
N PRO A 26 -13.39 10.30 -17.69
CA PRO A 26 -13.82 11.67 -17.42
C PRO A 26 -13.18 12.25 -16.15
N VAL A 27 -12.78 13.52 -16.21
CA VAL A 27 -12.16 14.24 -15.09
C VAL A 27 -13.05 14.25 -13.85
N ALA A 28 -14.36 14.48 -14.03
CA ALA A 28 -15.33 14.53 -12.92
C ALA A 28 -15.39 13.20 -12.16
N LEU A 29 -15.40 12.07 -12.87
CA LEU A 29 -15.38 10.74 -12.29
C LEU A 29 -14.09 10.51 -11.48
N MET A 30 -12.93 10.81 -12.07
CA MET A 30 -11.64 10.63 -11.42
C MET A 30 -11.52 11.48 -10.16
N HIS A 31 -11.92 12.75 -10.22
CA HIS A 31 -11.95 13.64 -9.07
C HIS A 31 -12.89 13.13 -7.97
N GLY A 32 -14.12 12.73 -8.32
CA GLY A 32 -15.09 12.20 -7.35
C GLY A 32 -14.58 10.95 -6.63
N LEU A 33 -14.04 9.99 -7.40
CA LEU A 33 -13.47 8.76 -6.84
C LEU A 33 -12.23 9.02 -5.97
N ALA A 34 -11.42 10.02 -6.29
CA ALA A 34 -10.28 10.43 -5.47
C ALA A 34 -10.73 10.93 -4.09
N ARG A 35 -11.78 11.75 -4.03
CA ARG A 35 -12.32 12.28 -2.76
C ARG A 35 -12.97 11.22 -1.88
N ILE A 36 -13.57 10.19 -2.49
CA ILE A 36 -14.22 9.10 -1.75
C ILE A 36 -13.17 8.14 -1.16
N LEU A 37 -12.19 7.74 -1.97
CA LEU A 37 -11.26 6.66 -1.63
C LEU A 37 -9.86 6.88 -2.20
N ALA A 38 -9.20 7.98 -1.86
CA ALA A 38 -7.79 8.21 -2.22
C ALA A 38 -6.89 7.02 -1.80
N PRO A 39 -5.80 6.71 -2.54
CA PRO A 39 -5.42 7.31 -3.83
C PRO A 39 -6.23 6.76 -5.01
N ASN A 40 -6.22 7.47 -6.14
CA ASN A 40 -6.54 6.88 -7.44
C ASN A 40 -5.28 6.24 -8.03
N VAL A 41 -5.44 5.16 -8.80
CA VAL A 41 -4.32 4.59 -9.53
C VAL A 41 -4.56 4.71 -11.02
N ILE A 42 -3.60 5.30 -11.72
CA ILE A 42 -3.59 5.48 -13.17
C ILE A 42 -2.40 4.75 -13.79
N ALA A 43 -2.52 4.41 -15.08
CA ALA A 43 -1.40 4.02 -15.91
C ALA A 43 -0.96 5.25 -16.73
N TYR A 44 0.32 5.56 -16.70
CA TYR A 44 0.94 6.59 -17.53
C TYR A 44 1.88 5.91 -18.53
N VAL A 45 1.80 6.33 -19.80
CA VAL A 45 2.67 5.83 -20.87
C VAL A 45 3.31 7.05 -21.53
N GLU A 46 4.64 7.05 -21.55
CA GLU A 46 5.42 8.13 -22.16
C GLU A 46 5.34 8.04 -23.70
N GLY A 47 4.83 9.07 -24.37
CA GLY A 47 4.80 9.15 -25.83
C GLY A 47 3.95 8.09 -26.54
N LYS A 48 3.86 8.20 -27.88
CA LYS A 48 3.27 7.16 -28.74
C LYS A 48 4.31 6.08 -28.99
N GLY A 49 4.09 4.86 -28.51
CA GLY A 49 4.92 3.69 -28.83
C GLY A 49 5.85 3.21 -27.70
N SER A 50 5.94 3.90 -26.56
CA SER A 50 6.71 3.38 -25.43
C SER A 50 6.04 2.15 -24.81
N LEU A 51 6.86 1.14 -24.52
CA LEU A 51 6.47 -0.05 -23.77
C LEU A 51 6.51 0.20 -22.25
N ALA A 52 7.14 1.28 -21.79
CA ALA A 52 7.27 1.60 -20.38
C ALA A 52 5.97 2.20 -19.84
N THR A 53 5.19 1.36 -19.16
CA THR A 53 4.03 1.83 -18.39
C THR A 53 4.43 2.08 -16.94
N ALA A 54 4.17 3.30 -16.47
CA ALA A 54 4.24 3.65 -15.06
C ALA A 54 2.87 3.50 -14.42
N LYS A 55 2.82 2.88 -13.24
CA LYS A 55 1.63 2.83 -12.39
C LYS A 55 1.76 3.95 -11.36
N CYS A 56 0.84 4.90 -11.37
CA CYS A 56 0.91 6.07 -10.52
C CYS A 56 -0.26 6.06 -9.53
N ALA A 57 0.05 6.02 -8.23
CA ALA A 57 -0.91 6.26 -7.16
C ALA A 57 -0.97 7.77 -6.88
N VAL A 58 -2.06 8.41 -7.31
CA VAL A 58 -2.29 9.84 -7.19
C VAL A 58 -3.03 10.15 -5.89
N VAL A 59 -2.43 10.98 -5.05
CA VAL A 59 -2.95 11.39 -3.73
C VAL A 59 -2.77 12.91 -3.56
N SER A 60 -3.72 13.59 -2.92
CA SER A 60 -3.55 14.99 -2.59
C SER A 60 -2.69 15.16 -1.34
N LYS A 61 -2.03 16.32 -1.17
CA LYS A 61 -1.27 16.61 0.07
C LYS A 61 -2.09 16.37 1.33
N LYS A 62 -3.32 16.88 1.36
CA LYS A 62 -4.28 16.72 2.46
C LYS A 62 -4.62 15.25 2.75
N ASP A 63 -4.80 14.44 1.72
CA ASP A 63 -5.10 13.01 1.91
C ASP A 63 -3.85 12.22 2.28
N PHE A 64 -2.67 12.65 1.84
CA PHE A 64 -1.37 12.07 2.20
C PHE A 64 -1.09 12.27 3.70
N GLU A 65 -1.19 13.50 4.19
CA GLU A 65 -1.07 13.82 5.63
C GLU A 65 -2.08 13.03 6.45
N ARG A 66 -3.35 12.99 6.02
CA ARG A 66 -4.37 12.24 6.75
C ARG A 66 -4.09 10.74 6.77
N ALA A 67 -3.54 10.18 5.70
CA ALA A 67 -3.26 8.76 5.62
C ALA A 67 -2.03 8.34 6.42
N LEU A 68 -1.14 9.29 6.73
CA LEU A 68 0.09 9.07 7.48
C LEU A 68 0.07 9.67 8.90
N GLY A 69 -0.95 10.45 9.23
CA GLY A 69 -1.13 11.05 10.56
C GLY A 69 -1.60 10.06 11.63
N SER A 70 -1.90 10.58 12.81
CA SER A 70 -2.21 9.81 14.03
C SER A 70 -3.53 9.03 14.03
N SER A 71 -4.45 9.35 13.11
CA SER A 71 -5.76 8.68 13.00
C SER A 71 -6.13 8.44 11.54
N PRO A 72 -5.40 7.51 10.86
CA PRO A 72 -5.64 7.28 9.45
C PRO A 72 -6.99 6.60 9.21
N LYS A 73 -7.54 6.69 7.99
CA LYS A 73 -8.80 6.03 7.64
C LYS A 73 -8.63 4.55 7.30
N ASP A 74 -7.43 4.19 6.82
CA ASP A 74 -6.96 2.87 6.46
C ASP A 74 -5.41 2.89 6.43
N HIS A 75 -4.79 1.71 6.33
CA HIS A 75 -3.32 1.57 6.33
C HIS A 75 -2.73 1.50 4.92
N PHE A 76 -3.50 1.83 3.87
CA PHE A 76 -3.08 1.56 2.49
C PHE A 76 -1.82 2.35 2.08
N LEU A 77 -1.80 3.65 2.37
CA LEU A 77 -0.61 4.47 2.10
C LEU A 77 0.46 4.23 3.14
N LEU A 78 0.09 4.14 4.42
CA LEU A 78 1.03 3.90 5.52
C LEU A 78 1.91 2.68 5.26
N GLY A 79 1.31 1.53 4.96
CA GLY A 79 2.05 0.30 4.70
C GLY A 79 3.02 0.39 3.51
N ARG A 80 2.81 1.34 2.59
CA ARG A 80 3.73 1.57 1.46
C ARG A 80 4.77 2.66 1.75
N MET A 81 4.44 3.69 2.53
CA MET A 81 5.31 4.85 2.78
C MET A 81 6.31 4.63 3.91
N VAL A 82 6.06 3.67 4.80
CA VAL A 82 7.03 3.23 5.82
C VAL A 82 8.14 2.34 5.24
N GLN A 83 7.92 1.79 4.04
CA GLN A 83 8.93 1.02 3.30
C GLN A 83 9.96 1.95 2.67
N ARG A 84 11.05 1.38 2.14
CA ARG A 84 12.04 2.16 1.40
C ARG A 84 11.39 2.85 0.19
N THR A 85 11.43 4.18 0.18
CA THR A 85 10.93 5.02 -0.92
C THR A 85 11.88 6.18 -1.15
N GLU A 86 11.99 6.63 -2.40
CA GLU A 86 12.86 7.72 -2.80
C GLU A 86 12.05 8.83 -3.48
N ILE A 87 12.43 10.09 -3.22
CA ILE A 87 11.87 11.24 -3.92
C ILE A 87 12.68 11.44 -5.20
N VAL A 88 12.11 10.98 -6.31
CA VAL A 88 12.74 11.09 -7.64
C VAL A 88 12.53 12.46 -8.29
N TRP A 89 11.51 13.21 -7.85
CA TRP A 89 11.19 14.54 -8.33
C TRP A 89 10.33 15.29 -7.30
N SER A 90 10.55 16.59 -7.17
CA SER A 90 9.74 17.51 -6.38
C SER A 90 9.72 18.89 -7.04
N GLN A 91 8.61 19.62 -6.92
CA GLN A 91 8.51 20.98 -7.46
C GLN A 91 9.52 21.95 -6.82
N SER A 92 9.81 21.77 -5.53
CA SER A 92 10.78 22.57 -4.79
C SER A 92 11.43 21.74 -3.67
N PRO A 93 12.59 22.16 -3.13
CA PRO A 93 13.19 21.52 -1.97
C PRO A 93 12.28 21.47 -0.74
N LEU A 94 11.43 22.50 -0.56
CA LEU A 94 10.48 22.58 0.55
C LEU A 94 9.46 21.44 0.49
N GLU A 95 8.96 21.12 -0.71
CA GLU A 95 8.03 20.00 -0.92
C GLU A 95 8.69 18.66 -0.57
N GLY A 96 9.96 18.48 -0.97
CA GLY A 96 10.71 17.28 -0.64
C GLY A 96 10.97 17.12 0.87
N THR A 97 11.22 18.23 1.58
CA THR A 97 11.34 18.23 3.04
C THR A 97 10.01 17.96 3.72
N TRP A 98 8.92 18.55 3.25
CA TRP A 98 7.58 18.29 3.78
C TRP A 98 7.18 16.82 3.63
N VAL A 99 7.39 16.20 2.45
CA VAL A 99 7.09 14.77 2.25
C VAL A 99 7.86 13.90 3.25
N ARG A 100 9.17 14.15 3.42
CA ARG A 100 10.00 13.42 4.39
C ARG A 100 9.45 13.59 5.80
N GLY A 101 9.16 14.82 6.23
CA GLY A 101 8.61 15.08 7.57
C GLY A 101 7.26 14.37 7.83
N VAL A 102 6.38 14.28 6.83
CA VAL A 102 5.12 13.53 6.97
C VAL A 102 5.37 12.02 7.11
N ILE A 103 6.32 11.46 6.35
CA ILE A 103 6.70 10.05 6.44
C ILE A 103 7.38 9.77 7.79
N ASP A 104 8.30 10.61 8.22
CA ASP A 104 9.01 10.49 9.49
C ASP A 104 8.04 10.56 10.68
N GLY A 105 7.07 11.48 10.64
CA GLY A 105 6.00 11.54 11.64
C GLY A 105 5.17 10.26 11.72
N ALA A 106 4.91 9.62 10.57
CA ALA A 106 4.21 8.34 10.52
C ALA A 106 5.04 7.19 11.12
N ILE A 107 6.35 7.20 10.87
CA ILE A 107 7.32 6.23 11.42
C ILE A 107 7.44 6.41 12.95
N LEU A 108 7.53 7.64 13.44
CA LEU A 108 7.53 7.94 14.88
C LEU A 108 6.22 7.48 15.55
N GLY A 109 5.09 7.59 14.85
CA GLY A 109 3.77 7.15 15.30
C GLY A 109 3.51 5.64 15.22
N VAL A 110 4.46 4.83 14.75
CA VAL A 110 4.24 3.38 14.52
C VAL A 110 3.79 2.63 15.78
N LEU A 111 4.40 2.94 16.93
CA LEU A 111 4.15 2.20 18.16
C LEU A 111 2.73 2.41 18.69
N GLU A 112 2.10 3.56 18.41
CA GLU A 112 0.72 3.88 18.82
C GLU A 112 -0.30 2.86 18.32
N TRP A 113 0.00 2.22 17.20
CA TRP A 113 -0.91 1.26 16.56
C TRP A 113 -0.35 -0.15 16.44
N MET A 114 0.97 -0.30 16.54
CA MET A 114 1.62 -1.61 16.54
C MET A 114 1.65 -2.29 17.90
N ALA A 115 1.54 -1.57 19.02
CA ALA A 115 1.61 -2.17 20.36
C ALA A 115 0.72 -3.41 20.57
N PRO A 116 -0.54 -3.48 20.08
CA PRO A 116 -1.37 -4.69 20.13
C PRO A 116 -0.80 -5.95 19.46
N TYR A 117 0.13 -5.78 18.53
CA TYR A 117 0.68 -6.82 17.64
C TYR A 117 2.13 -7.18 17.97
N LEU A 118 2.70 -6.56 18.99
CA LEU A 118 4.04 -6.81 19.52
C LEU A 118 3.94 -7.67 20.78
N SER A 119 4.93 -8.54 20.97
CA SER A 119 5.04 -9.44 22.11
C SER A 119 6.50 -9.82 22.32
N GLY A 120 6.94 -9.87 23.58
CA GLY A 120 8.34 -10.13 23.92
C GLY A 120 9.27 -9.01 23.46
N ASP A 121 10.56 -9.33 23.41
CA ASP A 121 11.61 -8.38 23.04
C ASP A 121 11.78 -8.35 21.53
N PHE A 122 11.97 -7.17 20.96
CA PHE A 122 12.10 -6.96 19.52
C PHE A 122 13.18 -5.92 19.21
N SER A 123 13.87 -6.12 18.08
CA SER A 123 14.75 -5.11 17.49
C SER A 123 13.96 -4.15 16.57
N PRO A 124 14.56 -3.05 16.10
CA PRO A 124 13.95 -2.20 15.07
C PRO A 124 13.58 -2.95 13.79
N GLU A 125 14.40 -3.92 13.36
CA GLU A 125 14.15 -4.77 12.20
C GLU A 125 12.98 -5.72 12.44
N ASP A 126 12.87 -6.31 13.64
CA ASP A 126 11.76 -7.16 14.04
C ASP A 126 10.44 -6.37 14.00
N LEU A 127 10.44 -5.13 14.51
CA LEU A 127 9.31 -4.21 14.43
C LEU A 127 8.94 -3.92 12.96
N GLY A 128 9.91 -3.62 12.11
CA GLY A 128 9.70 -3.36 10.69
C GLY A 128 9.11 -4.56 9.93
N LYS A 129 9.62 -5.76 10.18
CA LYS A 129 9.04 -7.01 9.62
C LYS A 129 7.60 -7.19 10.09
N ARG A 130 7.35 -7.03 11.39
CA ARG A 130 6.02 -7.21 11.98
C ARG A 130 5.01 -6.18 11.46
N LEU A 131 5.45 -4.95 11.29
CA LEU A 131 4.70 -3.86 10.66
C LEU A 131 4.24 -4.24 9.25
N LEU A 132 5.17 -4.77 8.43
CA LEU A 132 4.84 -5.21 7.08
C LEU A 132 3.91 -6.41 7.07
N GLU A 133 4.10 -7.40 7.93
CA GLU A 133 3.19 -8.54 8.07
C GLU A 133 1.76 -8.09 8.38
N VAL A 134 1.60 -7.21 9.38
CA VAL A 134 0.30 -6.68 9.80
C VAL A 134 -0.36 -5.89 8.66
N CYS A 135 0.41 -5.06 7.94
CA CYS A 135 -0.08 -4.37 6.75
C CYS A 135 -0.48 -5.35 5.63
N TYR A 136 0.32 -6.41 5.42
CA TYR A 136 0.11 -7.40 4.36
C TYR A 136 -1.15 -8.25 4.60
N GLN A 137 -1.40 -8.66 5.84
CA GLN A 137 -2.63 -9.37 6.24
C GLN A 137 -3.90 -8.52 6.05
N GLY A 138 -3.76 -7.19 6.09
CA GLY A 138 -4.83 -6.25 5.81
C GLY A 138 -5.23 -6.15 4.34
N GLU A 139 -4.40 -6.67 3.42
CA GLU A 139 -4.60 -6.58 1.97
C GLU A 139 -4.93 -7.93 1.34
N TRP A 140 -5.75 -7.92 0.28
CA TRP A 140 -5.94 -9.10 -0.58
C TRP A 140 -4.75 -9.21 -1.53
N ARG A 141 -3.69 -9.92 -1.11
CA ARG A 141 -2.54 -10.23 -1.97
C ARG A 141 -2.46 -11.73 -2.25
N PRO A 142 -2.40 -12.15 -3.53
CA PRO A 142 -2.34 -13.55 -3.87
C PRO A 142 -0.92 -14.13 -3.82
N GLU A 143 0.11 -13.43 -3.30
CA GLU A 143 1.51 -13.90 -3.37
C GLU A 143 1.79 -15.01 -2.32
N SER A 144 2.86 -15.78 -2.51
CA SER A 144 3.26 -16.83 -1.57
C SER A 144 3.97 -16.24 -0.34
N GLU A 145 3.86 -16.92 0.81
CA GLU A 145 4.51 -16.52 2.07
C GLU A 145 6.03 -16.34 1.90
N GLY A 146 6.69 -17.22 1.12
CA GLY A 146 8.12 -17.12 0.83
C GLY A 146 8.52 -15.81 0.12
N ARG A 147 7.70 -15.32 -0.82
CA ARG A 147 7.97 -14.05 -1.52
C ARG A 147 7.80 -12.85 -0.59
N ALA A 148 6.82 -12.88 0.32
CA ALA A 148 6.65 -11.84 1.32
C ALA A 148 7.89 -11.75 2.22
N ARG A 149 8.41 -12.90 2.68
CA ARG A 149 9.61 -12.97 3.52
C ARG A 149 10.85 -12.40 2.82
N THR A 150 11.06 -12.69 1.53
CA THR A 150 12.16 -12.09 0.76
C THR A 150 12.06 -10.57 0.70
N VAL A 151 10.85 -10.03 0.46
CA VAL A 151 10.61 -8.58 0.42
C VAL A 151 10.87 -7.92 1.77
N PHE A 152 10.55 -8.61 2.87
CA PHE A 152 10.77 -8.11 4.21
C PHE A 152 12.27 -8.10 4.57
N ASN A 153 12.98 -9.19 4.28
CA ASN A 153 14.41 -9.30 4.54
C ASN A 153 15.24 -8.28 3.75
N ALA A 154 14.86 -7.99 2.50
CA ALA A 154 15.52 -6.98 1.67
C ALA A 154 15.38 -5.53 2.19
N GLN A 155 14.58 -5.30 3.23
CA GLN A 155 14.33 -3.98 3.83
C GLN A 155 14.78 -3.89 5.29
N ALA A 156 15.49 -4.90 5.81
CA ALA A 156 15.92 -4.92 7.20
C ALA A 156 16.73 -3.66 7.57
N ASP A 157 17.76 -3.33 6.78
CA ASP A 157 18.61 -2.16 7.02
C ASP A 157 17.84 -0.84 7.00
N HIS A 158 16.85 -0.72 6.11
CA HIS A 158 15.97 0.45 6.07
C HIS A 158 15.18 0.58 7.37
N PHE A 159 14.62 -0.52 7.87
CA PHE A 159 13.87 -0.49 9.12
C PHE A 159 14.76 -0.26 10.34
N ALA A 160 15.98 -0.80 10.35
CA ALA A 160 16.97 -0.52 11.38
C ALA A 160 17.21 0.99 11.53
N LEU A 161 17.49 1.66 10.41
CA LEU A 161 17.76 3.09 10.37
C LEU A 161 16.52 3.94 10.66
N ALA A 162 15.38 3.59 10.08
CA ALA A 162 14.15 4.38 10.17
C ALA A 162 13.47 4.26 11.54
N LEU A 163 13.41 3.07 12.13
CA LEU A 163 12.68 2.82 13.38
C LEU A 163 13.54 2.98 14.64
N GLY A 164 14.87 2.95 14.52
CA GLY A 164 15.78 3.19 15.64
C GLY A 164 15.47 4.48 16.41
N PRO A 165 15.40 5.65 15.74
CA PRO A 165 15.05 6.91 16.40
C PRO A 165 13.66 6.90 17.06
N ALA A 166 12.68 6.25 16.44
CA ALA A 166 11.33 6.11 17.00
C ALA A 166 11.33 5.31 18.31
N LEU A 167 12.12 4.23 18.36
CA LEU A 167 12.25 3.39 19.55
C LEU A 167 13.04 4.08 20.66
N SER A 168 14.10 4.81 20.33
CA SER A 168 14.82 5.65 21.29
C SER A 168 13.92 6.72 21.92
N ALA A 169 13.11 7.41 21.11
CA ALA A 169 12.13 8.39 21.62
C ALA A 169 11.03 7.72 22.48
N ALA A 170 10.60 6.51 22.11
CA ALA A 170 9.66 5.73 22.89
C ALA A 170 10.24 5.27 24.23
N ALA A 171 11.54 4.94 24.27
CA ALA A 171 12.25 4.60 25.50
C ALA A 171 12.36 5.81 26.43
N ALA A 172 12.74 6.96 25.88
CA ALA A 172 12.83 8.22 26.63
C ALA A 172 11.47 8.65 27.22
N SER A 173 10.36 8.31 26.55
CA SER A 173 9.00 8.58 27.04
C SER A 173 8.40 7.44 27.90
N GLY A 174 9.18 6.38 28.19
CA GLY A 174 8.75 5.25 29.02
C GLY A 174 7.70 4.34 28.38
N LYS A 175 7.48 4.43 27.06
CA LYS A 175 6.55 3.55 26.32
C LYS A 175 7.15 2.17 26.04
N VAL A 176 8.46 2.12 25.85
CA VAL A 176 9.23 0.89 25.75
C VAL A 176 10.35 0.92 26.78
N LEU A 177 10.82 -0.26 27.18
CA LEU A 177 12.01 -0.42 27.98
C LEU A 177 13.11 -0.91 27.06
N GLY A 178 14.26 -0.21 27.07
CA GLY A 178 15.46 -0.70 26.40
C GLY A 178 15.99 -1.92 27.16
N THR A 179 16.25 -3.00 26.44
CA THR A 179 16.92 -4.18 26.98
C THR A 179 18.39 -4.18 26.51
N ASN A 180 19.17 -5.17 26.91
CA ASN A 180 20.53 -5.33 26.40
C ASN A 180 20.53 -5.47 24.85
N GLU A 181 21.62 -5.03 24.22
CA GLU A 181 21.91 -5.24 22.79
C GLU A 181 20.95 -4.57 21.79
N GLY A 182 20.38 -3.39 22.12
CA GLY A 182 19.58 -2.61 21.17
C GLY A 182 18.19 -3.21 20.89
N ARG A 183 17.72 -4.10 21.77
CA ARG A 183 16.37 -4.64 21.77
C ARG A 183 15.47 -3.83 22.71
N TYR A 184 14.16 -3.93 22.49
CA TYR A 184 13.15 -3.19 23.23
C TYR A 184 12.00 -4.11 23.60
N THR A 185 11.33 -3.79 24.70
CA THR A 185 10.08 -4.43 25.11
C THR A 185 9.05 -3.37 25.45
N LEU A 186 7.75 -3.68 25.30
CA LEU A 186 6.70 -2.74 25.68
C LEU A 186 6.71 -2.56 27.21
N ALA A 187 6.70 -1.32 27.69
CA ALA A 187 6.69 -1.04 29.13
C ALA A 187 5.40 -1.54 29.82
N ALA A 188 4.30 -1.57 29.07
CA ALA A 188 3.04 -2.18 29.48
C ALA A 188 2.39 -2.90 28.30
N PRO A 189 1.66 -4.01 28.55
CA PRO A 189 0.89 -4.67 27.51
C PRO A 189 -0.19 -3.73 26.97
N ALA A 190 -0.44 -3.79 25.66
CA ALA A 190 -1.51 -3.00 25.05
C ALA A 190 -2.87 -3.27 25.73
N SER A 191 -3.60 -2.21 26.04
CA SER A 191 -4.89 -2.30 26.73
C SER A 191 -5.93 -3.05 25.88
N ALA A 192 -6.93 -3.66 26.52
CA ALA A 192 -8.03 -4.30 25.80
C ALA A 192 -8.78 -3.31 24.89
N ALA A 193 -8.85 -2.04 25.29
CA ALA A 193 -9.45 -0.96 24.51
C ALA A 193 -8.65 -0.69 23.23
N ASP A 194 -7.32 -0.59 23.32
CA ASP A 194 -6.43 -0.37 22.17
C ASP A 194 -6.48 -1.54 21.19
N ARG A 195 -6.43 -2.77 21.70
CA ARG A 195 -6.59 -3.97 20.86
C ARG A 195 -7.93 -3.94 20.12
N ARG A 196 -9.03 -3.56 20.78
CA ARG A 196 -10.34 -3.43 20.11
C ARG A 196 -10.37 -2.30 19.09
N ARG A 197 -9.82 -1.13 19.43
CA ARG A 197 -9.72 0.05 18.54
C ARG A 197 -8.98 -0.33 17.26
N TRP A 198 -7.78 -0.89 17.37
CA TRP A 198 -6.96 -1.24 16.23
C TRP A 198 -7.55 -2.41 15.43
N ARG A 199 -8.09 -3.46 16.07
CA ARG A 199 -8.83 -4.51 15.34
C ARG A 199 -9.98 -3.95 14.50
N ARG A 200 -10.78 -3.01 15.04
CA ARG A 200 -11.84 -2.33 14.26
C ARG A 200 -11.25 -1.54 13.10
N HIS A 201 -10.16 -0.81 13.34
CA HIS A 201 -9.46 -0.07 12.31
C HIS A 201 -8.99 -1.01 11.19
N PHE A 202 -8.31 -2.12 11.49
CA PHE A 202 -7.81 -3.05 10.47
C PHE A 202 -8.94 -3.70 9.66
N ARG A 203 -10.07 -4.04 10.30
CA ARG A 203 -11.27 -4.50 9.58
C ARG A 203 -11.79 -3.44 8.61
N ARG A 204 -11.84 -2.16 9.04
CA ARG A 204 -12.22 -1.03 8.17
C ARG A 204 -11.21 -0.85 7.03
N SER A 205 -9.92 -0.97 7.31
CA SER A 205 -8.84 -0.91 6.32
C SER A 205 -9.02 -1.99 5.24
N LYS A 206 -9.28 -3.25 5.63
CA LYS A 206 -9.54 -4.36 4.70
C LYS A 206 -10.76 -4.14 3.81
N ARG A 207 -11.85 -3.62 4.38
CA ARG A 207 -13.04 -3.21 3.60
C ARG A 207 -12.69 -2.12 2.58
N ARG A 208 -11.93 -1.11 2.99
CA ARG A 208 -11.50 -0.01 2.11
C ARG A 208 -10.53 -0.48 1.03
N ALA A 209 -9.62 -1.41 1.33
CA ALA A 209 -8.76 -2.05 0.34
C ALA A 209 -9.57 -2.82 -0.71
N THR A 210 -10.60 -3.57 -0.28
CA THR A 210 -11.52 -4.27 -1.18
C THR A 210 -12.30 -3.30 -2.06
N MET A 211 -12.83 -2.22 -1.49
CA MET A 211 -13.50 -1.17 -2.25
C MET A 211 -12.54 -0.47 -3.24
N ARG A 212 -11.26 -0.32 -2.86
CA ARG A 212 -10.24 0.26 -3.74
C ARG A 212 -9.93 -0.65 -4.92
N TRP A 213 -9.97 -1.97 -4.74
CA TRP A 213 -9.88 -2.93 -5.83
C TRP A 213 -11.04 -2.77 -6.82
N LEU A 214 -12.29 -2.73 -6.32
CA LEU A 214 -13.47 -2.47 -7.17
C LEU A 214 -13.38 -1.13 -7.90
N LYS A 215 -12.98 -0.08 -7.18
CA LYS A 215 -12.72 1.25 -7.76
C LYS A 215 -11.63 1.20 -8.82
N HIS A 216 -10.57 0.44 -8.61
CA HIS A 216 -9.47 0.34 -9.57
C HIS A 216 -9.94 -0.20 -10.91
N MET A 217 -10.91 -1.12 -10.92
CA MET A 217 -11.53 -1.62 -12.14
C MET A 217 -12.30 -0.54 -12.90
N MET A 218 -12.84 0.46 -12.19
CA MET A 218 -13.49 1.63 -12.80
C MET A 218 -12.46 2.66 -13.31
N THR A 219 -11.41 2.95 -12.54
CA THR A 219 -10.44 4.02 -12.88
C THR A 219 -9.39 3.60 -13.91
N PHE A 220 -9.03 2.32 -13.95
CA PHE A 220 -7.92 1.85 -14.78
C PHE A 220 -8.46 1.26 -16.10
N ALA A 221 -8.54 2.07 -17.14
CA ALA A 221 -9.19 1.72 -18.42
C ALA A 221 -8.63 0.45 -19.11
N LYS A 222 -7.39 0.05 -18.82
CA LYS A 222 -6.74 -1.17 -19.37
C LYS A 222 -6.53 -2.27 -18.32
N TRP A 223 -7.39 -2.35 -17.29
CA TRP A 223 -7.15 -3.24 -16.15
C TRP A 223 -7.22 -4.69 -16.55
N LEU A 224 -8.15 -5.02 -17.44
CA LEU A 224 -8.38 -6.38 -17.89
C LEU A 224 -7.18 -6.93 -18.68
N PRO A 225 -6.67 -6.24 -19.73
CA PRO A 225 -5.42 -6.64 -20.38
C PRO A 225 -4.22 -6.71 -19.42
N TYR A 226 -4.13 -5.81 -18.43
CA TYR A 226 -3.04 -5.83 -17.45
C TYR A 226 -3.10 -7.06 -16.54
N VAL A 227 -4.29 -7.38 -16.00
CA VAL A 227 -4.51 -8.55 -15.13
C VAL A 227 -4.29 -9.84 -15.89
N VAL A 228 -4.81 -9.94 -17.12
CA VAL A 228 -4.57 -11.11 -18.00
C VAL A 228 -3.08 -11.31 -18.22
N ARG A 229 -2.35 -10.28 -18.66
CA ARG A 229 -0.91 -10.38 -18.90
C ARG A 229 -0.11 -10.70 -17.64
N LYS A 230 -0.60 -10.27 -16.47
CA LYS A 230 -0.02 -10.63 -15.17
C LYS A 230 -0.31 -12.10 -14.81
N ALA A 231 -1.51 -12.59 -15.09
CA ALA A 231 -1.88 -13.97 -14.88
C ALA A 231 -1.12 -14.90 -15.84
N GLU A 232 -1.03 -14.57 -17.14
CA GLU A 232 -0.26 -15.30 -18.15
C GLU A 232 1.21 -15.45 -17.77
N ARG A 233 1.84 -14.38 -17.27
CA ARG A 233 3.21 -14.44 -16.74
C ARG A 233 3.37 -15.36 -15.53
N HIS A 234 2.34 -15.51 -14.70
CA HIS A 234 2.38 -16.39 -13.53
C HIS A 234 1.96 -17.83 -13.83
N THR A 235 1.11 -18.06 -14.84
CA THR A 235 0.63 -19.40 -15.23
C THR A 235 1.50 -20.04 -16.32
N GLY A 236 2.24 -19.24 -17.09
CA GLY A 236 2.94 -19.66 -18.29
C GLY A 236 2.00 -20.03 -19.45
N ARG A 237 0.70 -19.73 -19.33
CA ARG A 237 -0.32 -20.10 -20.31
C ARG A 237 -1.06 -18.87 -20.83
N PRO A 238 -1.27 -18.73 -22.16
CA PRO A 238 -2.07 -17.65 -22.71
C PRO A 238 -3.53 -17.79 -22.28
N ILE A 239 -4.15 -16.69 -21.85
CA ILE A 239 -5.54 -16.67 -21.39
C ILE A 239 -6.37 -15.96 -22.46
N LYS A 240 -7.07 -16.76 -23.28
CA LYS A 240 -8.06 -16.22 -24.22
C LYS A 240 -9.36 -15.90 -23.48
N LEU A 241 -9.70 -14.61 -23.43
CA LEU A 241 -10.98 -14.13 -22.91
C LEU A 241 -12.08 -14.21 -23.97
N THR A 242 -13.26 -14.67 -23.57
CA THR A 242 -14.46 -14.68 -24.40
C THR A 242 -15.02 -13.27 -24.60
N ALA A 243 -15.92 -13.09 -25.58
CA ALA A 243 -16.54 -11.78 -25.85
C ALA A 243 -17.31 -11.26 -24.62
N LEU A 244 -18.05 -12.14 -23.92
CA LEU A 244 -18.79 -11.79 -22.70
C LEU A 244 -17.86 -11.42 -21.54
N GLU A 245 -16.72 -12.09 -21.38
CA GLU A 245 -15.71 -11.74 -20.37
C GLU A 245 -15.01 -10.42 -20.66
N LYS A 246 -14.86 -10.03 -21.94
CA LYS A 246 -14.36 -8.71 -22.32
C LYS A 246 -15.39 -7.62 -22.07
N MET A 247 -16.68 -7.92 -22.27
CA MET A 247 -17.78 -6.97 -22.20
C MET A 247 -18.28 -6.75 -20.76
N MET A 248 -18.41 -7.81 -19.96
CA MET A 248 -18.82 -7.76 -18.55
C MET A 248 -17.84 -8.53 -17.66
N PRO A 249 -16.59 -8.05 -17.52
CA PRO A 249 -15.53 -8.80 -16.88
C PRO A 249 -15.81 -9.02 -15.38
N LEU A 250 -16.47 -8.07 -14.75
CA LEU A 250 -16.87 -8.08 -13.34
C LEU A 250 -17.91 -9.15 -12.99
N ILE A 251 -18.61 -9.73 -13.97
CA ILE A 251 -19.62 -10.76 -13.76
C ILE A 251 -19.02 -12.12 -14.12
N PHE A 252 -18.37 -12.20 -15.29
CA PHE A 252 -17.95 -13.48 -15.86
C PHE A 252 -16.54 -13.93 -15.49
N LEU A 253 -15.68 -13.06 -14.93
CA LEU A 253 -14.32 -13.49 -14.52
C LEU A 253 -14.23 -13.98 -13.09
N TRP A 254 -15.27 -13.83 -12.26
CA TRP A 254 -15.27 -14.35 -10.89
C TRP A 254 -15.06 -15.87 -10.82
N PRO A 255 -15.74 -16.71 -11.63
CA PRO A 255 -15.49 -18.14 -11.64
C PRO A 255 -14.03 -18.49 -11.96
N ARG A 256 -13.42 -17.79 -12.92
CA ARG A 256 -12.00 -17.98 -13.28
C ARG A 256 -11.05 -17.49 -12.19
N ALA A 257 -11.34 -16.36 -11.55
CA ALA A 257 -10.55 -15.85 -10.44
C ALA A 257 -10.61 -16.81 -9.23
N ILE A 258 -11.80 -17.33 -8.90
CA ILE A 258 -12.01 -18.32 -7.85
C ILE A 258 -11.24 -19.61 -8.16
N HIS A 259 -11.38 -20.15 -9.38
CA HIS A 259 -10.65 -21.34 -9.82
C HIS A 259 -9.13 -21.15 -9.75
N PHE A 260 -8.62 -19.99 -10.17
CA PHE A 260 -7.20 -19.64 -10.07
C PHE A 260 -6.71 -19.55 -8.61
N MET A 261 -7.51 -18.99 -7.70
CA MET A 261 -7.19 -18.95 -6.28
C MET A 261 -7.18 -20.35 -5.65
N LEU A 262 -8.14 -21.21 -6.00
CA LEU A 262 -8.24 -22.59 -5.49
C LEU A 262 -7.10 -23.48 -6.01
N THR A 263 -6.76 -23.38 -7.30
CA THR A 263 -5.64 -24.16 -7.89
C THR A 263 -4.28 -23.72 -7.37
N LYS A 264 -4.13 -22.45 -6.96
CA LYS A 264 -2.90 -21.97 -6.30
C LYS A 264 -2.71 -22.55 -4.90
N LYS A 265 -3.80 -22.70 -4.13
CA LYS A 265 -3.76 -23.31 -2.78
C LYS A 265 -3.24 -24.76 -2.83
N ASN A 266 -3.57 -25.49 -3.89
CA ASN A 266 -3.12 -26.87 -4.11
C ASN A 266 -1.68 -27.00 -4.63
N ARG A 267 -0.97 -25.91 -4.93
CA ARG A 267 0.46 -25.96 -5.31
C ARG A 267 1.42 -25.71 -4.14
N GLY A 268 0.91 -25.31 -2.98
CA GLY A 268 1.69 -25.17 -1.74
C GLY A 268 1.79 -26.47 -0.92
N VAL A 269 1.16 -27.55 -1.39
CA VAL A 269 1.26 -28.89 -0.80
C VAL A 269 1.60 -29.86 -1.93
N ARG A 270 2.89 -30.00 -2.21
CA ARG A 270 3.43 -31.25 -2.73
C ARG A 270 4.67 -31.58 -1.89
N PRO A 271 4.78 -32.83 -1.41
CA PRO A 271 5.89 -33.27 -0.58
C PRO A 271 7.23 -33.09 -1.28
#